data_AF-A0A8H9HM76-F1
#
_entry.id   AF-A0A8H9HM76-F1
#
_cell.length_a   1.000
_cell.length_b   1.000
_cell.length_c   1.000
_cell.angle_alpha   90.00
_cell.angle_beta   90.00
_cell.angle_gamma   90.00
#
_symmetry.space_group_name_H-M   'P 1'
#
loop_
_entity.id
_entity.type
_entity.pdbx_description
1 polymer ?
#
loop_
_entity_poly.entity_id
_entity_poly.type
_entity_poly.pdbx_seq_one_letter_code
_entity_poly.pdbx_strand_id
1 'polypeptide(L)'
;MAFRGFDAAKLRALAGDLDRKAGDSAGLHSRLATLLTTAQQNLPPGQAASRDPDLQGLVGDLVPMPSFFGGRRRLPGSLQSELGDMQGSMKRRVRQMEGLQELEKLGYPVSDGSVFLDEKPPDPKKIDDALRNFQGLRGTDFGTNGNRDDLERIAAELDGLSGAELDVFMSKASPDDLAFYNELLSDTSDSGWNPFDENGLPEDQRRDTLSLMLSRISPQNVAKFQTAFPDMQPTFTNTGAYESGGNDQNGLTNNGIHWAPPSDPLFRDGVSADDVSQNQFGDCWYVASLAGLSQQNPKFIEEGIKENPNGTVSVRVWDKEGNHHWVTMTADLPTDQNGDPISTYGNGETWPAYYEKAFAMVYSEDGEGERGYGGIEGDDPKKSAPYLTGQEGEDLRTGGFLGIGSGQDKDIDRLREAYESGQVVTVSTPDDESLDKDHPKEWGSTYHTNHAYYVRGFTDDGKVVLGNPWGTQGYPPITVSQDQLDKYFHYPEAFDVP
;
A
#
# COMPACT_ATOMS: atom_id res chain seq x y z
N MET A 1 -10.19 33.79 -3.01
CA MET A 1 -8.91 33.61 -2.33
C MET A 1 -7.84 34.31 -3.12
N ALA A 2 -7.34 35.44 -2.62
CA ALA A 2 -5.99 35.84 -2.99
C ALA A 2 -5.06 34.91 -2.21
N PHE A 3 -4.37 33.98 -2.87
CA PHE A 3 -3.37 33.12 -2.20
C PHE A 3 -2.32 34.00 -1.54
N ARG A 4 -2.48 34.24 -0.23
CA ARG A 4 -1.62 35.15 0.51
C ARG A 4 -0.23 34.53 0.60
N GLY A 5 0.76 35.22 0.05
CA GLY A 5 2.15 34.75 0.03
C GLY A 5 2.63 34.20 -1.32
N PHE A 6 1.75 34.06 -2.33
CA PHE A 6 2.12 33.52 -3.63
C PHE A 6 2.09 34.58 -4.73
N ASP A 7 3.28 34.96 -5.20
CA ASP A 7 3.48 35.88 -6.31
C ASP A 7 3.81 35.07 -7.57
N ALA A 8 2.80 34.79 -8.38
CA ALA A 8 2.92 33.98 -9.60
C ALA A 8 3.95 34.54 -10.58
N ALA A 9 4.13 35.87 -10.63
CA ALA A 9 5.13 36.51 -11.49
C ALA A 9 6.55 36.22 -10.98
N LYS A 10 6.80 36.33 -9.66
CA LYS A 10 8.09 35.98 -9.07
C LYS A 10 8.41 34.49 -9.19
N LEU A 11 7.43 33.62 -9.00
CA LEU A 11 7.63 32.17 -9.13
C LEU A 11 7.97 31.77 -10.57
N ARG A 12 7.32 32.38 -11.57
CA ARG A 12 7.69 32.19 -12.99
C ARG A 12 9.07 32.73 -13.30
N ALA A 13 9.43 33.90 -12.76
CA ALA A 13 10.77 34.47 -12.93
C ALA A 13 11.82 33.52 -12.36
N LEU A 14 11.61 33.00 -11.14
CA LEU A 14 12.48 32.01 -10.51
C LEU A 14 12.57 30.73 -11.35
N ALA A 15 11.45 30.17 -11.80
CA ALA A 15 11.45 28.99 -12.67
C ALA A 15 12.22 29.24 -13.98
N GLY A 16 12.11 30.43 -14.57
CA GLY A 16 12.88 30.83 -15.75
C GLY A 16 14.38 30.96 -15.48
N ASP A 17 14.77 31.44 -14.29
CA ASP A 17 16.16 31.49 -13.87
C ASP A 17 16.75 30.10 -13.62
N LEU A 18 15.96 29.17 -13.04
CA LEU A 18 16.34 27.77 -12.87
C LEU A 18 16.52 27.07 -14.21
N ASP A 19 15.62 27.29 -15.17
CA ASP A 19 15.69 26.78 -16.53
C ASP A 19 16.96 27.25 -17.26
N ARG A 20 17.29 28.53 -17.12
CA ARG A 20 18.55 29.09 -17.65
C ARG A 20 19.78 28.43 -17.02
N LYS A 21 19.80 28.28 -15.69
CA LYS A 21 20.88 27.60 -14.96
C LYS A 21 21.00 26.13 -15.36
N ALA A 22 19.87 25.44 -15.59
CA ALA A 22 19.84 24.07 -16.07
C ALA A 22 20.53 23.97 -17.43
N GLY A 23 20.18 24.85 -18.37
CA GLY A 23 20.82 24.93 -19.69
C GLY A 23 22.33 25.23 -19.64
N ASP A 24 22.76 26.10 -18.72
CA ASP A 24 24.17 26.47 -18.55
C ASP A 24 25.03 25.38 -17.88
N SER A 25 24.40 24.46 -17.14
CA SER A 25 25.09 23.47 -16.30
C SER A 25 25.97 22.49 -17.10
N ALA A 26 25.50 22.02 -18.24
CA ALA A 26 26.27 21.13 -19.13
C ALA A 26 27.50 21.84 -19.72
N GLY A 27 27.36 23.12 -20.07
CA GLY A 27 28.46 23.95 -20.54
C GLY A 27 29.47 24.27 -19.44
N LEU A 28 29.02 24.44 -18.19
CA LEU A 28 29.92 24.58 -17.05
C LEU A 28 30.70 23.30 -16.77
N HIS A 29 30.03 22.14 -16.80
CA HIS A 29 30.67 20.84 -16.64
C HIS A 29 31.76 20.62 -17.68
N SER A 30 31.44 20.81 -18.97
CA SER A 30 32.40 20.64 -20.07
C SER A 30 33.62 21.54 -19.92
N ARG A 31 33.43 22.80 -19.50
CA ARG A 31 34.54 23.75 -19.25
C ARG A 31 35.41 23.35 -18.07
N LEU A 32 34.80 22.93 -16.96
CA LEU A 32 35.52 22.48 -15.77
C LEU A 32 36.30 21.19 -16.04
N ALA A 33 35.68 20.22 -16.69
CA ALA A 33 36.34 18.98 -17.11
C ALA A 33 37.50 19.27 -18.07
N THR A 34 37.33 20.19 -19.04
CA THR A 34 38.41 20.61 -19.95
C THR A 34 39.57 21.24 -19.17
N LEU A 35 39.29 22.14 -18.24
CA LEU A 35 40.31 22.78 -17.40
C LEU A 35 41.09 21.75 -16.59
N LEU A 36 40.40 20.84 -15.91
CA LEU A 36 41.02 19.82 -15.07
C LEU A 36 41.79 18.79 -15.89
N THR A 37 41.27 18.39 -17.05
CA THR A 37 41.98 17.51 -18.00
C THR A 37 43.25 18.16 -18.51
N THR A 38 43.18 19.45 -18.87
CA THR A 38 44.35 20.22 -19.31
C THR A 38 45.37 20.35 -18.18
N ALA A 39 44.93 20.63 -16.96
CA ALA A 39 45.80 20.67 -15.79
C ALA A 39 46.49 19.32 -15.55
N GLN A 40 45.73 18.21 -15.60
CA GLN A 40 46.25 16.86 -15.42
C GLN A 40 47.34 16.50 -16.45
N GLN A 41 47.15 16.89 -17.72
CA GLN A 41 48.12 16.65 -18.79
C GLN A 41 49.44 17.40 -18.60
N ASN A 42 49.43 18.52 -17.86
CA ASN A 42 50.61 19.34 -17.60
C ASN A 42 51.31 19.01 -16.27
N LEU A 43 50.78 18.07 -15.48
CA LEU A 43 51.35 17.67 -14.21
C LEU A 43 52.33 16.49 -14.36
N PRO A 44 53.36 16.40 -13.50
CA PRO A 44 54.23 15.23 -13.44
C PRO A 44 53.45 13.93 -13.14
N PRO A 45 53.96 12.76 -13.60
CA PRO A 45 53.37 11.47 -13.26
C PRO A 45 53.19 11.29 -11.74
N GLY A 46 52.00 10.81 -11.33
CA GLY A 46 51.66 10.58 -9.93
C GLY A 46 51.04 11.78 -9.20
N GLN A 47 50.84 12.92 -9.86
CA GLN A 47 50.10 14.06 -9.31
C GLN A 47 48.68 14.15 -9.88
N ALA A 48 47.76 14.69 -9.10
CA ALA A 48 46.35 14.86 -9.48
C ALA A 48 46.03 16.33 -9.73
N ALA A 49 45.17 16.60 -10.72
CA ALA A 49 44.69 17.96 -11.05
C ALA A 49 43.87 18.60 -9.92
N SER A 50 43.25 17.78 -9.07
CA SER A 50 42.53 18.20 -7.86
C SER A 50 42.81 17.25 -6.70
N ARG A 51 42.71 17.77 -5.48
CA ARG A 51 42.70 16.97 -4.24
C ARG A 51 41.29 16.58 -3.81
N ASP A 52 40.29 17.25 -4.38
CA ASP A 52 38.88 16.92 -4.20
C ASP A 52 38.51 15.75 -5.12
N PRO A 53 38.02 14.62 -4.58
CA PRO A 53 37.69 13.43 -5.38
C PRO A 53 36.63 13.66 -6.46
N ASP A 54 35.65 14.53 -6.21
CA ASP A 54 34.56 14.82 -7.16
C ASP A 54 35.09 15.64 -8.33
N LEU A 55 35.90 16.65 -8.06
CA LEU A 55 36.58 17.42 -9.10
C LEU A 55 37.59 16.55 -9.85
N GLN A 56 38.40 15.75 -9.14
CA GLN A 56 39.35 14.86 -9.79
C GLN A 56 38.65 13.84 -10.71
N GLY A 57 37.44 13.43 -10.33
CA GLY A 57 36.59 12.58 -11.15
C GLY A 57 36.16 13.21 -12.48
N LEU A 58 36.24 14.52 -12.67
CA LEU A 58 35.90 15.20 -13.94
C LEU A 58 37.04 15.15 -14.97
N VAL A 59 38.23 14.71 -14.57
CA VAL A 59 39.37 14.58 -15.50
C VAL A 59 39.03 13.53 -16.56
N GLY A 60 39.03 13.93 -17.83
CA GLY A 60 38.65 13.10 -18.97
C GLY A 60 37.13 13.06 -19.25
N ASP A 61 36.29 13.63 -18.38
CA ASP A 61 34.83 13.64 -18.49
C ASP A 61 34.33 14.87 -19.27
N LEU A 62 34.76 15.01 -20.53
CA LEU A 62 34.54 16.22 -21.32
C LEU A 62 33.11 16.40 -21.83
N VAL A 63 32.37 15.31 -21.93
CA VAL A 63 30.97 15.29 -22.35
C VAL A 63 30.19 14.62 -21.24
N PRO A 64 29.17 15.27 -20.65
CA PRO A 64 28.32 14.66 -19.65
C PRO A 64 27.42 13.62 -20.32
N MET A 65 27.97 12.45 -20.64
CA MET A 65 27.25 11.34 -21.23
C MET A 65 26.47 10.60 -20.14
N PRO A 66 25.22 10.18 -20.38
CA PRO A 66 24.60 9.19 -19.54
C PRO A 66 25.44 7.91 -19.63
N SER A 67 25.98 7.45 -18.50
CA SER A 67 26.65 6.15 -18.48
C SER A 67 25.59 5.07 -18.67
N PHE A 68 25.66 4.35 -19.80
CA PHE A 68 24.78 3.23 -20.12
C PHE A 68 24.85 2.08 -19.08
N PHE A 69 25.80 2.14 -18.14
CA PHE A 69 25.98 1.21 -17.02
C PHE A 69 25.87 1.91 -15.66
N GLY A 70 24.82 2.72 -15.43
CA GLY A 70 24.42 3.13 -14.08
C GLY A 70 25.26 4.23 -13.39
N GLY A 71 26.11 4.95 -14.12
CA GLY A 71 26.83 6.11 -13.57
C GLY A 71 25.99 7.39 -13.60
N ARG A 72 25.78 8.04 -12.45
CA ARG A 72 25.11 9.36 -12.34
C ARG A 72 25.87 10.43 -13.14
N ARG A 73 25.15 11.34 -13.80
CA ARG A 73 25.73 12.60 -14.32
C ARG A 73 26.47 13.28 -13.16
N ARG A 74 27.71 13.71 -13.37
CA ARG A 74 28.50 14.35 -12.32
C ARG A 74 28.18 15.84 -12.26
N LEU A 75 28.27 16.41 -11.06
CA LEU A 75 28.12 17.85 -10.89
C LEU A 75 29.16 18.60 -11.76
N PRO A 76 28.81 19.77 -12.30
CA PRO A 76 27.50 20.42 -12.23
C PRO A 76 26.49 19.89 -13.28
N GLY A 77 26.85 18.93 -14.15
CA GLY A 77 25.99 18.45 -15.24
C GLY A 77 24.72 17.71 -14.80
N SER A 78 24.70 17.12 -13.60
CA SER A 78 23.47 16.57 -13.00
C SER A 78 22.40 17.63 -12.73
N LEU A 79 22.80 18.89 -12.51
CA LEU A 79 21.85 19.97 -12.23
C LEU A 79 20.92 20.23 -13.41
N GLN A 80 21.28 19.83 -14.64
CA GLN A 80 20.40 20.02 -15.79
C GLN A 80 19.04 19.33 -15.59
N SER A 81 19.02 18.07 -15.14
CA SER A 81 17.78 17.33 -14.92
C SER A 81 17.07 17.83 -13.67
N GLU A 82 17.78 17.95 -12.55
CA GLU A 82 17.20 18.35 -11.27
C GLU A 82 16.54 19.75 -11.33
N LEU A 83 17.26 20.73 -11.89
CA LEU A 83 16.71 22.08 -12.06
C LEU A 83 15.62 22.12 -13.14
N GLY A 84 15.75 21.30 -14.18
CA GLY A 84 14.76 21.13 -15.24
C GLY A 84 13.43 20.58 -14.72
N ASP A 85 13.47 19.57 -13.85
CA ASP A 85 12.29 18.97 -13.24
C ASP A 85 11.65 19.92 -12.23
N MET A 86 12.48 20.57 -11.41
CA MET A 86 12.03 21.57 -10.43
C MET A 86 11.30 22.73 -11.11
N GLN A 87 11.88 23.35 -12.13
CA GLN A 87 11.22 24.46 -12.84
C GLN A 87 9.95 24.01 -13.56
N GLY A 88 9.93 22.77 -14.08
CA GLY A 88 8.78 22.19 -14.74
C GLY A 88 7.60 22.06 -13.78
N SER A 89 7.86 21.50 -12.60
CA SER A 89 6.89 21.39 -11.50
C SER A 89 6.38 22.77 -11.05
N MET A 90 7.30 23.73 -10.84
CA MET A 90 6.90 25.11 -10.49
C MET A 90 5.95 25.72 -11.53
N LYS A 91 6.27 25.60 -12.83
CA LYS A 91 5.42 26.15 -13.91
C LYS A 91 4.06 25.47 -13.97
N ARG A 92 3.98 24.15 -13.74
CA ARG A 92 2.71 23.40 -13.71
C ARG A 92 1.84 23.82 -12.53
N ARG A 93 2.39 23.83 -11.32
CA ARG A 93 1.68 24.26 -10.10
C ARG A 93 1.20 25.71 -10.16
N VAL A 94 2.00 26.62 -10.76
CA VAL A 94 1.55 28.01 -10.99
C VAL A 94 0.32 28.06 -11.91
N ARG A 95 0.31 27.30 -13.01
CA ARG A 95 -0.86 27.23 -13.90
C ARG A 95 -2.07 26.63 -13.20
N GLN A 96 -1.87 25.59 -12.40
CA GLN A 96 -2.93 24.95 -11.63
C GLN A 96 -3.56 25.94 -10.63
N MET A 97 -2.75 26.68 -9.87
CA MET A 97 -3.22 27.73 -8.95
C MET A 97 -4.03 28.82 -9.66
N GLU A 98 -3.62 29.26 -10.84
CA GLU A 98 -4.39 30.24 -11.62
C GLU A 98 -5.73 29.65 -12.09
N GLY A 99 -5.75 28.38 -12.51
CA GLY A 99 -7.00 27.68 -12.83
C GLY A 99 -7.96 27.61 -11.64
N LEU A 100 -7.44 27.33 -10.44
CA LEU A 100 -8.22 27.35 -9.19
C LEU A 100 -8.79 28.76 -8.90
N GLN A 101 -8.01 29.82 -9.15
CA GLN A 101 -8.50 31.20 -8.99
C GLN A 101 -9.63 31.54 -9.97
N GLU A 102 -9.52 31.10 -11.23
CA GLU A 102 -10.61 31.28 -12.20
C GLU A 102 -11.85 30.48 -11.82
N LEU A 103 -11.66 29.23 -11.37
CA LEU A 103 -12.74 28.37 -10.90
C LEU A 103 -13.50 29.02 -9.71
N GLU A 104 -12.78 29.58 -8.75
CA GLU A 104 -13.38 30.31 -7.63
C GLU A 104 -14.11 31.59 -8.08
N LYS A 105 -13.57 32.34 -9.06
CA LYS A 105 -14.25 33.51 -9.64
C LYS A 105 -15.58 33.13 -10.31
N LEU A 106 -15.67 31.93 -10.85
CA LEU A 106 -16.91 31.36 -11.39
C LEU A 106 -17.87 30.86 -10.29
N GLY A 107 -17.49 30.96 -9.01
CA GLY A 107 -18.34 30.65 -7.86
C GLY A 107 -18.30 29.19 -7.40
N TYR A 108 -17.35 28.39 -7.90
CA TYR A 108 -17.17 27.02 -7.43
C TYR A 108 -16.42 27.01 -6.08
N PRO A 109 -16.75 26.06 -5.17
CA PRO A 109 -15.99 25.87 -3.95
C PRO A 109 -14.57 25.38 -4.31
N VAL A 110 -13.55 26.01 -3.73
CA VAL A 110 -12.16 25.59 -3.87
C VAL A 110 -11.60 25.34 -2.48
N SER A 111 -11.13 24.12 -2.21
CA SER A 111 -10.52 23.73 -0.94
C SER A 111 -9.05 24.12 -0.87
N ASP A 112 -8.57 24.41 0.35
CA ASP A 112 -7.15 24.67 0.60
C ASP A 112 -6.27 23.45 0.30
N GLY A 113 -6.82 22.23 0.46
CA GLY A 113 -6.12 20.97 0.16
C GLY A 113 -5.85 20.72 -1.33
N SER A 114 -6.59 21.39 -2.22
CA SER A 114 -6.37 21.33 -3.67
C SER A 114 -5.22 22.24 -4.13
N VAL A 115 -4.77 23.14 -3.27
CA VAL A 115 -3.76 24.15 -3.58
C VAL A 115 -2.40 23.47 -3.59
N PHE A 116 -1.63 23.67 -4.66
CA PHE A 116 -0.31 23.10 -4.91
C PHE A 116 -0.26 21.67 -5.45
N LEU A 117 -1.35 21.00 -5.79
CA LEU A 117 -1.21 19.71 -6.48
C LEU A 117 -0.49 19.89 -7.84
N ASP A 118 0.31 18.92 -8.27
CA ASP A 118 0.99 19.01 -9.58
C ASP A 118 0.08 18.51 -10.71
N GLU A 119 -1.10 19.12 -10.82
CA GLU A 119 -2.15 18.72 -11.74
C GLU A 119 -2.35 19.72 -12.89
N LYS A 120 -3.18 19.33 -13.86
CA LYS A 120 -3.67 20.26 -14.86
C LYS A 120 -4.61 21.29 -14.19
N PRO A 121 -4.72 22.51 -14.75
CA PRO A 121 -5.76 23.44 -14.33
C PRO A 121 -7.15 22.80 -14.46
N PRO A 122 -8.04 22.99 -13.47
CA PRO A 122 -9.38 22.41 -13.51
C PRO A 122 -10.21 23.01 -14.65
N ASP A 123 -11.09 22.19 -15.24
CA ASP A 123 -12.06 22.56 -16.26
C ASP A 123 -13.48 22.58 -15.67
N PRO A 124 -14.11 23.76 -15.52
CA PRO A 124 -15.48 23.88 -15.03
C PRO A 124 -16.49 23.04 -15.82
N LYS A 125 -16.27 22.85 -17.13
CA LYS A 125 -17.18 22.09 -17.99
C LYS A 125 -17.22 20.63 -17.58
N LYS A 126 -16.07 20.03 -17.24
CA LYS A 126 -16.02 18.64 -16.79
C LYS A 126 -16.81 18.44 -15.50
N ILE A 127 -16.68 19.38 -14.57
CA ILE A 127 -17.40 19.34 -13.28
C ILE A 127 -18.91 19.41 -13.52
N ASP A 128 -19.37 20.33 -14.38
CA ASP A 128 -20.79 20.51 -14.68
C ASP A 128 -21.37 19.36 -15.52
N ASP A 129 -20.57 18.75 -16.41
CA ASP A 129 -20.96 17.55 -17.16
C ASP A 129 -21.11 16.36 -16.19
N ALA A 130 -20.11 16.12 -15.34
CA ALA A 130 -20.14 15.05 -14.34
C ALA A 130 -21.31 15.19 -13.36
N LEU A 131 -21.53 16.38 -12.78
CA LEU A 131 -22.66 16.60 -11.86
C LEU A 131 -24.02 16.34 -12.53
N ARG A 132 -24.18 16.79 -13.78
CA ARG A 132 -25.42 16.60 -14.53
C ARG A 132 -25.66 15.13 -14.87
N ASN A 133 -24.63 14.42 -15.33
CA ASN A 133 -24.74 13.00 -15.67
C ASN A 133 -25.02 12.16 -14.42
N PHE A 134 -24.33 12.47 -13.33
CA PHE A 134 -24.54 11.87 -12.01
C PHE A 134 -25.97 12.06 -11.50
N GLN A 135 -26.49 13.28 -11.53
CA GLN A 135 -27.88 13.58 -11.15
C GLN A 135 -28.90 12.93 -12.11
N GLY A 136 -28.52 12.73 -13.36
CA GLY A 136 -29.33 12.07 -14.39
C GLY A 136 -29.67 10.62 -14.05
N LEU A 137 -28.86 9.94 -13.22
CA LEU A 137 -29.13 8.56 -12.80
C LEU A 137 -30.51 8.39 -12.16
N ARG A 138 -31.00 9.38 -11.40
CA ARG A 138 -32.34 9.32 -10.78
C ARG A 138 -33.51 9.28 -11.76
N GLY A 139 -33.31 9.80 -12.98
CA GLY A 139 -34.31 9.83 -14.03
C GLY A 139 -34.17 8.69 -15.03
N THR A 140 -33.20 7.80 -14.84
CA THR A 140 -32.89 6.70 -15.75
C THR A 140 -33.69 5.47 -15.36
N ASP A 141 -34.36 4.84 -16.31
CA ASP A 141 -35.14 3.62 -16.08
C ASP A 141 -34.31 2.33 -16.20
N PHE A 142 -33.02 2.46 -16.52
CA PHE A 142 -32.00 1.42 -16.70
C PHE A 142 -32.39 0.30 -17.69
N GLY A 143 -33.49 0.49 -18.43
CA GLY A 143 -33.96 -0.45 -19.42
C GLY A 143 -34.07 -1.90 -18.92
N THR A 144 -33.82 -2.83 -19.85
CA THR A 144 -33.82 -4.28 -19.56
C THR A 144 -32.41 -4.84 -19.40
N ASN A 145 -31.39 -4.00 -19.53
CA ASN A 145 -29.99 -4.40 -19.44
C ASN A 145 -29.35 -4.08 -18.08
N GLY A 146 -30.14 -3.56 -17.14
CA GLY A 146 -29.65 -3.13 -15.84
C GLY A 146 -28.88 -1.81 -15.92
N ASN A 147 -28.23 -1.43 -14.82
CA ASN A 147 -27.58 -0.12 -14.68
C ASN A 147 -26.06 -0.12 -14.93
N ARG A 148 -25.43 -1.26 -15.21
CA ARG A 148 -23.97 -1.40 -15.21
C ARG A 148 -23.26 -0.49 -16.19
N ASP A 149 -23.71 -0.41 -17.44
CA ASP A 149 -23.08 0.42 -18.47
C ASP A 149 -23.18 1.93 -18.15
N ASP A 150 -24.27 2.33 -17.51
CA ASP A 150 -24.42 3.67 -16.96
C ASP A 150 -23.44 3.93 -15.81
N LEU A 151 -23.28 2.98 -14.89
CA LEU A 151 -22.35 3.09 -13.76
C LEU A 151 -20.89 3.10 -14.21
N GLU A 152 -20.49 2.25 -15.16
CA GLU A 152 -19.14 2.21 -15.74
C GLU A 152 -18.81 3.55 -16.41
N ARG A 153 -19.78 4.14 -17.12
CA ARG A 153 -19.61 5.46 -17.75
C ARG A 153 -19.44 6.57 -16.72
N ILE A 154 -20.24 6.57 -15.65
CA ILE A 154 -20.13 7.56 -14.58
C ILE A 154 -18.81 7.39 -13.83
N ALA A 155 -18.41 6.16 -13.49
CA ALA A 155 -17.13 5.87 -12.84
C ALA A 155 -15.95 6.37 -13.70
N ALA A 156 -15.94 6.05 -14.99
CA ALA A 156 -14.90 6.53 -15.91
C ALA A 156 -14.86 8.07 -16.05
N GLU A 157 -16.01 8.73 -15.98
CA GLU A 157 -16.09 10.20 -15.98
C GLU A 157 -15.50 10.79 -14.68
N LEU A 158 -15.85 10.23 -13.52
CA LEU A 158 -15.32 10.65 -12.21
C LEU A 158 -13.82 10.37 -12.07
N ASP A 159 -13.34 9.21 -12.53
CA ASP A 159 -11.93 8.84 -12.51
C ASP A 159 -11.06 9.77 -13.38
N GLY A 160 -11.67 10.31 -14.44
CA GLY A 160 -11.07 11.27 -15.37
C GLY A 160 -10.99 12.72 -14.86
N LEU A 161 -11.58 13.00 -13.69
CA LEU A 161 -11.48 14.30 -13.02
C LEU A 161 -10.14 14.44 -12.30
N SER A 162 -9.58 15.65 -12.33
CA SER A 162 -8.44 16.02 -11.47
C SER A 162 -8.89 16.05 -10.00
N GLY A 163 -7.96 16.02 -9.04
CA GLY A 163 -8.30 16.10 -7.62
C GLY A 163 -9.12 17.35 -7.29
N ALA A 164 -8.75 18.51 -7.85
CA ALA A 164 -9.53 19.73 -7.71
C ALA A 164 -10.94 19.64 -8.32
N GLU A 165 -11.09 19.04 -9.51
CA GLU A 165 -12.38 18.88 -10.17
C GLU A 165 -13.30 17.93 -9.39
N LEU A 166 -12.75 16.81 -8.92
CA LEU A 166 -13.46 15.82 -8.13
C LEU A 166 -13.86 16.36 -6.76
N ASP A 167 -12.99 17.16 -6.13
CA ASP A 167 -13.29 17.81 -4.85
C ASP A 167 -14.50 18.75 -4.97
N VAL A 168 -14.55 19.53 -6.05
CA VAL A 168 -15.67 20.41 -6.35
C VAL A 168 -16.94 19.61 -6.62
N PHE A 169 -16.84 18.51 -7.39
CA PHE A 169 -17.93 17.57 -7.60
C PHE A 169 -18.47 17.07 -6.26
N MET A 170 -17.60 16.55 -5.38
CA MET A 170 -17.99 16.03 -4.06
C MET A 170 -18.59 17.09 -3.17
N SER A 171 -18.11 18.33 -3.20
CA SER A 171 -18.72 19.43 -2.45
C SER A 171 -20.12 19.78 -2.95
N LYS A 172 -20.37 19.70 -4.27
CA LYS A 172 -21.66 20.07 -4.89
C LYS A 172 -22.69 18.93 -4.91
N ALA A 173 -22.26 17.67 -5.01
CA ALA A 173 -23.16 16.50 -5.01
C ALA A 173 -23.95 16.46 -3.69
N SER A 174 -25.25 16.18 -3.72
CA SER A 174 -26.02 16.09 -2.48
C SER A 174 -25.72 14.77 -1.74
N PRO A 175 -25.81 14.73 -0.40
CA PRO A 175 -25.70 13.46 0.34
C PRO A 175 -26.65 12.38 -0.18
N ASP A 176 -27.89 12.77 -0.54
CA ASP A 176 -28.90 11.85 -1.06
C ASP A 176 -28.51 11.28 -2.43
N ASP A 177 -27.90 12.07 -3.31
CA ASP A 177 -27.43 11.59 -4.62
C ASP A 177 -26.23 10.64 -4.47
N LEU A 178 -25.33 10.94 -3.54
CA LEU A 178 -24.19 10.06 -3.24
C LEU A 178 -24.64 8.73 -2.63
N ALA A 179 -25.59 8.76 -1.70
CA ALA A 179 -26.18 7.55 -1.13
C ALA A 179 -26.91 6.73 -2.20
N PHE A 180 -27.69 7.38 -3.07
CA PHE A 180 -28.34 6.71 -4.19
C PHE A 180 -27.34 6.09 -5.17
N TYR A 181 -26.22 6.77 -5.45
CA TYR A 181 -25.16 6.20 -6.26
C TYR A 181 -24.53 4.97 -5.60
N ASN A 182 -24.29 5.01 -4.29
CA ASN A 182 -23.79 3.84 -3.55
C ASN A 182 -24.76 2.65 -3.60
N GLU A 183 -26.08 2.91 -3.49
CA GLU A 183 -27.12 1.88 -3.66
C GLU A 183 -27.04 1.24 -5.05
N LEU A 184 -26.92 2.04 -6.12
CA LEU A 184 -26.79 1.52 -7.48
C LEU A 184 -25.50 0.74 -7.68
N LEU A 185 -24.37 1.25 -7.17
CA LEU A 185 -23.05 0.59 -7.27
C LEU A 185 -23.03 -0.79 -6.63
N SER A 186 -23.78 -0.97 -5.55
CA SER A 186 -23.76 -2.19 -4.72
C SER A 186 -24.92 -3.14 -5.05
N ASP A 187 -25.72 -2.81 -6.06
CA ASP A 187 -26.84 -3.64 -6.51
C ASP A 187 -26.31 -4.92 -7.18
N THR A 188 -26.68 -6.07 -6.63
CA THR A 188 -26.32 -7.40 -7.15
C THR A 188 -27.54 -8.18 -7.67
N SER A 189 -28.68 -7.50 -7.85
CA SER A 189 -29.99 -8.12 -8.13
C SER A 189 -30.22 -8.52 -9.59
N ASP A 190 -29.23 -9.15 -10.21
CA ASP A 190 -29.31 -9.60 -11.60
C ASP A 190 -30.36 -10.70 -11.81
N SER A 191 -31.21 -10.53 -12.83
CA SER A 191 -32.21 -11.53 -13.16
C SER A 191 -31.60 -12.80 -13.75
N GLY A 192 -31.68 -13.91 -13.01
CA GLY A 192 -31.27 -15.23 -13.50
C GLY A 192 -32.00 -15.74 -14.76
N TRP A 193 -33.03 -15.03 -15.25
CA TRP A 193 -33.77 -15.36 -16.48
C TRP A 193 -33.45 -14.43 -17.66
N ASN A 194 -32.83 -13.26 -17.41
CA ASN A 194 -32.46 -12.30 -18.44
C ASN A 194 -30.93 -12.14 -18.44
N PRO A 195 -30.21 -12.77 -19.39
CA PRO A 195 -28.74 -12.74 -19.42
C PRO A 195 -28.15 -11.37 -19.81
N PHE A 196 -29.00 -10.36 -19.99
CA PHE A 196 -28.58 -8.99 -20.30
C PHE A 196 -28.74 -8.05 -19.12
N ASP A 197 -29.39 -8.47 -18.02
CA ASP A 197 -29.66 -7.66 -16.84
C ASP A 197 -28.44 -7.66 -15.93
N GLU A 198 -27.58 -6.65 -16.09
CA GLU A 198 -26.37 -6.46 -15.28
C GLU A 198 -26.49 -5.20 -14.44
N ASN A 199 -26.50 -5.37 -13.12
CA ASN A 199 -26.63 -4.30 -12.13
C ASN A 199 -25.37 -4.19 -11.27
N GLY A 200 -25.15 -3.00 -10.72
CA GLY A 200 -23.97 -2.67 -9.93
C GLY A 200 -22.68 -2.67 -10.73
N LEU A 201 -21.60 -2.30 -10.04
CA LEU A 201 -20.25 -2.55 -10.55
C LEU A 201 -19.69 -3.83 -9.93
N PRO A 202 -18.87 -4.59 -10.66
CA PRO A 202 -18.01 -5.60 -10.05
C PRO A 202 -17.26 -5.02 -8.85
N GLU A 203 -17.06 -5.82 -7.81
CA GLU A 203 -16.54 -5.28 -6.54
C GLU A 203 -15.17 -4.63 -6.71
N ASP A 204 -14.25 -5.22 -7.48
CA ASP A 204 -12.95 -4.62 -7.75
C ASP A 204 -13.06 -3.26 -8.45
N GLN A 205 -13.96 -3.14 -9.44
CA GLN A 205 -14.20 -1.87 -10.13
C GLN A 205 -14.81 -0.82 -9.19
N ARG A 206 -15.78 -1.23 -8.37
CA ARG A 206 -16.40 -0.37 -7.34
C ARG A 206 -15.34 0.14 -6.36
N ARG A 207 -14.51 -0.76 -5.84
CA ARG A 207 -13.43 -0.44 -4.91
C ARG A 207 -12.37 0.45 -5.53
N ASP A 208 -12.00 0.19 -6.78
CA ASP A 208 -10.99 0.99 -7.50
C ASP A 208 -11.46 2.43 -7.73
N THR A 209 -12.68 2.63 -8.26
CA THR A 209 -13.21 3.99 -8.48
C THR A 209 -13.40 4.73 -7.15
N LEU A 210 -13.93 4.07 -6.11
CA LEU A 210 -14.11 4.68 -4.79
C LEU A 210 -12.78 4.96 -4.08
N SER A 211 -11.78 4.08 -4.22
CA SER A 211 -10.42 4.31 -3.71
C SER A 211 -9.78 5.50 -4.41
N LEU A 212 -9.92 5.58 -5.73
CA LEU A 212 -9.41 6.71 -6.51
C LEU A 212 -10.06 8.02 -6.05
N MET A 213 -11.38 8.00 -5.86
CA MET A 213 -12.11 9.16 -5.37
C MET A 213 -11.62 9.59 -3.99
N LEU A 214 -11.58 8.66 -3.04
CA LEU A 214 -11.14 8.91 -1.67
C LEU A 214 -9.69 9.41 -1.61
N SER A 215 -8.80 8.95 -2.49
CA SER A 215 -7.39 9.39 -2.53
C SER A 215 -7.20 10.83 -3.01
N ARG A 216 -8.17 11.39 -3.73
CA ARG A 216 -8.06 12.66 -4.47
C ARG A 216 -8.85 13.81 -3.87
N ILE A 217 -9.94 13.54 -3.15
CA ILE A 217 -10.79 14.56 -2.55
C ILE A 217 -10.07 15.29 -1.41
N SER A 218 -10.48 16.52 -1.11
CA SER A 218 -9.90 17.27 0.00
C SER A 218 -10.27 16.69 1.36
N PRO A 219 -9.46 16.94 2.42
CA PRO A 219 -9.80 16.54 3.79
C PRO A 219 -11.21 16.94 4.22
N GLN A 220 -11.73 18.08 3.73
CA GLN A 220 -13.06 18.57 4.09
C GLN A 220 -14.19 17.71 3.56
N ASN A 221 -13.96 16.96 2.47
CA ASN A 221 -14.95 16.07 1.86
C ASN A 221 -14.82 14.60 2.31
N VAL A 222 -13.75 14.22 3.03
CA VAL A 222 -13.54 12.83 3.49
C VAL A 222 -14.71 12.32 4.34
N ALA A 223 -15.15 13.08 5.34
CA ALA A 223 -16.26 12.66 6.20
C ALA A 223 -17.58 12.50 5.44
N LYS A 224 -17.83 13.38 4.45
CA LYS A 224 -18.98 13.29 3.55
C LYS A 224 -18.91 12.04 2.68
N PHE A 225 -17.72 11.74 2.15
CA PHE A 225 -17.47 10.51 1.38
C PHE A 225 -17.72 9.26 2.23
N GLN A 226 -17.13 9.17 3.42
CA GLN A 226 -17.33 8.01 4.32
C GLN A 226 -18.81 7.80 4.68
N THR A 227 -19.57 8.88 4.85
CA THR A 227 -21.02 8.79 5.12
C THR A 227 -21.78 8.21 3.92
N ALA A 228 -21.36 8.51 2.70
CA ALA A 228 -22.01 8.01 1.49
C ALA A 228 -21.57 6.59 1.10
N PHE A 229 -20.31 6.24 1.39
CA PHE A 229 -19.69 4.96 1.01
C PHE A 229 -19.09 4.28 2.25
N PRO A 230 -19.93 3.81 3.19
CA PRO A 230 -19.47 3.25 4.46
C PRO A 230 -18.60 1.99 4.28
N ASP A 231 -18.80 1.23 3.19
CA ASP A 231 -18.05 0.01 2.87
C ASP A 231 -16.57 0.28 2.55
N MET A 232 -16.18 1.54 2.34
CA MET A 232 -14.76 1.94 2.22
C MET A 232 -14.03 1.98 3.58
N GLN A 233 -14.70 1.47 4.63
CA GLN A 233 -14.14 1.16 5.93
C GLN A 233 -14.57 -0.27 6.29
N PRO A 234 -13.64 -1.23 6.47
CA PRO A 234 -14.00 -2.59 6.81
C PRO A 234 -14.67 -2.64 8.19
N THR A 235 -15.63 -3.53 8.41
CA THR A 235 -16.19 -3.71 9.76
C THR A 235 -15.24 -4.54 10.64
N PHE A 236 -15.21 -4.26 11.94
CA PHE A 236 -14.58 -5.12 12.95
C PHE A 236 -15.62 -5.81 13.84
N THR A 237 -16.92 -5.50 13.68
CA THR A 237 -17.96 -5.97 14.60
C THR A 237 -18.30 -7.45 14.42
N ASN A 238 -17.77 -8.08 13.39
CA ASN A 238 -17.89 -9.50 13.07
C ASN A 238 -16.69 -10.32 13.55
N THR A 239 -15.86 -9.78 14.44
CA THR A 239 -14.64 -10.45 14.96
C THR A 239 -14.87 -11.08 16.33
N GLY A 240 -14.15 -12.15 16.63
CA GLY A 240 -14.09 -12.70 17.99
C GLY A 240 -13.62 -11.66 19.02
N ALA A 241 -12.69 -10.78 18.64
CA ALA A 241 -12.21 -9.68 19.49
C ALA A 241 -13.31 -8.71 19.93
N TYR A 242 -14.25 -8.41 19.02
CA TYR A 242 -15.39 -7.56 19.31
C TYR A 242 -16.44 -8.28 20.19
N GLU A 243 -16.70 -9.57 19.92
CA GLU A 243 -17.71 -10.35 20.62
C GLU A 243 -17.30 -10.72 22.05
N SER A 244 -16.05 -11.14 22.23
CA SER A 244 -15.51 -11.63 23.51
C SER A 244 -14.83 -10.54 24.34
N GLY A 245 -14.61 -9.35 23.76
CA GLY A 245 -13.86 -8.28 24.42
C GLY A 245 -12.37 -8.60 24.57
N GLY A 246 -11.80 -9.34 23.62
CA GLY A 246 -10.39 -9.75 23.65
C GLY A 246 -10.10 -10.93 22.72
N ASN A 247 -8.83 -11.35 22.72
CA ASN A 247 -8.36 -12.56 22.07
C ASN A 247 -7.94 -13.57 23.14
N ASP A 248 -8.68 -14.66 23.28
CA ASP A 248 -8.46 -15.66 24.31
C ASP A 248 -7.16 -16.46 24.10
N GLN A 249 -6.66 -16.55 22.85
CA GLN A 249 -5.48 -17.33 22.50
C GLN A 249 -4.19 -16.65 23.00
N ASN A 250 -4.08 -15.33 22.88
CA ASN A 250 -2.95 -14.55 23.40
C ASN A 250 -3.23 -13.83 24.73
N GLY A 251 -4.49 -13.83 25.19
CA GLY A 251 -4.90 -13.26 26.46
C GLY A 251 -5.02 -11.73 26.46
N LEU A 252 -4.97 -11.08 25.30
CA LEU A 252 -5.25 -9.66 25.19
C LEU A 252 -6.74 -9.39 25.41
N THR A 253 -7.06 -8.31 26.13
CA THR A 253 -8.43 -7.89 26.39
C THR A 253 -8.65 -6.47 25.92
N ASN A 254 -9.88 -6.13 25.51
CA ASN A 254 -10.29 -4.77 25.20
C ASN A 254 -11.55 -4.38 25.98
N ASN A 255 -11.81 -3.08 26.07
CA ASN A 255 -12.97 -2.51 26.74
C ASN A 255 -13.96 -1.85 25.74
N GLY A 256 -13.97 -2.34 24.50
CA GLY A 256 -14.80 -1.83 23.41
C GLY A 256 -13.97 -1.17 22.31
N ILE A 257 -14.14 -1.69 21.09
CA ILE A 257 -13.40 -1.27 19.90
C ILE A 257 -14.10 -0.06 19.24
N HIS A 258 -13.31 0.93 18.84
CA HIS A 258 -13.77 2.07 18.05
C HIS A 258 -12.70 2.54 17.07
N TRP A 259 -13.10 3.37 16.10
CA TRP A 259 -12.18 4.00 15.16
C TRP A 259 -11.54 5.24 15.77
N ALA A 260 -10.21 5.31 15.72
CA ALA A 260 -9.45 6.50 16.11
C ALA A 260 -8.25 6.72 15.18
N PRO A 261 -7.85 7.98 14.93
CA PRO A 261 -6.61 8.25 14.22
C PRO A 261 -5.41 7.81 15.07
N PRO A 262 -4.42 7.11 14.48
CA PRO A 262 -3.22 6.73 15.22
C PRO A 262 -2.37 7.95 15.59
N SER A 263 -1.61 7.82 16.67
CA SER A 263 -0.62 8.83 17.09
C SER A 263 0.77 8.64 16.48
N ASP A 264 1.05 7.43 16.00
CA ASP A 264 2.37 7.05 15.48
C ASP A 264 2.47 7.31 13.97
N PRO A 265 3.68 7.52 13.43
CA PRO A 265 3.89 7.71 12.00
C PRO A 265 3.61 6.43 11.20
N LEU A 266 3.53 6.57 9.86
CA LEU A 266 3.49 5.42 8.96
C LEU A 266 4.73 4.52 9.10
N PHE A 267 5.91 5.15 9.12
CA PHE A 267 7.20 4.51 9.31
C PHE A 267 8.02 5.28 10.32
N ARG A 268 8.73 4.57 11.18
CA ARG A 268 9.65 5.15 12.17
C ARG A 268 11.10 5.00 11.73
N ASP A 269 11.53 3.79 11.41
CA ASP A 269 12.92 3.46 11.07
C ASP A 269 13.06 2.50 9.88
N GLY A 270 12.01 2.44 9.06
CA GLY A 270 11.91 1.58 7.88
C GLY A 270 11.11 0.32 8.19
N VAL A 271 10.93 -0.54 7.19
CA VAL A 271 10.19 -1.79 7.36
C VAL A 271 11.09 -2.89 7.92
N SER A 272 10.66 -3.52 9.01
CA SER A 272 11.22 -4.77 9.54
C SER A 272 10.13 -5.78 9.89
N ALA A 273 10.47 -7.07 9.84
CA ALA A 273 9.61 -8.12 10.37
C ALA A 273 9.41 -8.06 11.90
N ASP A 274 10.32 -7.39 12.60
CA ASP A 274 10.20 -7.14 14.05
C ASP A 274 9.15 -6.06 14.37
N ASP A 275 8.72 -5.29 13.38
CA ASP A 275 7.62 -4.32 13.52
C ASP A 275 6.25 -4.96 13.30
N VAL A 276 6.17 -6.25 12.99
CA VAL A 276 4.88 -6.93 12.81
C VAL A 276 4.49 -7.62 14.11
N SER A 277 3.48 -7.07 14.79
CA SER A 277 2.88 -7.67 15.99
C SER A 277 1.37 -7.74 15.83
N GLN A 278 0.86 -8.94 15.61
CA GLN A 278 -0.57 -9.23 15.65
C GLN A 278 -1.08 -9.00 17.07
N ASN A 279 -2.21 -8.30 17.15
CA ASN A 279 -2.91 -8.03 18.40
C ASN A 279 -4.13 -8.95 18.54
N GLN A 280 -5.35 -8.44 18.37
CA GLN A 280 -6.54 -9.16 18.85
C GLN A 280 -7.31 -9.91 17.76
N PHE A 281 -7.15 -9.56 16.48
CA PHE A 281 -7.84 -10.28 15.40
C PHE A 281 -7.18 -11.64 15.13
N GLY A 282 -7.99 -12.64 14.78
CA GLY A 282 -7.59 -14.04 14.58
C GLY A 282 -6.91 -14.34 13.23
N ASP A 283 -6.19 -13.40 12.66
CA ASP A 283 -5.66 -13.41 11.28
C ASP A 283 -4.18 -13.84 11.18
N CYS A 284 -3.76 -14.76 12.05
CA CYS A 284 -2.33 -15.05 12.26
C CYS A 284 -1.61 -15.55 11.00
N TRP A 285 -2.35 -16.23 10.12
CA TRP A 285 -1.91 -16.72 8.84
C TRP A 285 -1.50 -15.60 7.87
N TYR A 286 -2.28 -14.51 7.83
CA TYR A 286 -1.97 -13.32 7.05
C TYR A 286 -0.78 -12.58 7.67
N VAL A 287 -0.82 -12.37 9.00
CA VAL A 287 0.21 -11.59 9.69
C VAL A 287 1.57 -12.29 9.67
N ALA A 288 1.61 -13.63 9.75
CA ALA A 288 2.83 -14.40 9.57
C ALA A 288 3.41 -14.23 8.15
N SER A 289 2.55 -14.23 7.13
CA SER A 289 2.96 -14.03 5.74
C SER A 289 3.46 -12.60 5.50
N LEU A 290 2.81 -11.59 6.09
CA LEU A 290 3.24 -10.19 6.05
C LEU A 290 4.61 -9.99 6.73
N ALA A 291 4.83 -10.61 7.89
CA ALA A 291 6.12 -10.59 8.60
C ALA A 291 7.23 -11.30 7.79
N GLY A 292 6.92 -12.43 7.18
CA GLY A 292 7.85 -13.12 6.28
C GLY A 292 8.20 -12.27 5.06
N LEU A 293 7.21 -11.61 4.45
CA LEU A 293 7.40 -10.74 3.29
C LEU A 293 8.23 -9.50 3.62
N SER A 294 7.97 -8.85 4.76
CA SER A 294 8.75 -7.69 5.21
C SER A 294 10.20 -8.08 5.55
N GLN A 295 10.46 -9.32 5.95
CA GLN A 295 11.81 -9.85 6.12
C GLN A 295 12.53 -10.03 4.77
N GLN A 296 11.85 -10.61 3.78
CA GLN A 296 12.48 -10.95 2.48
C GLN A 296 12.63 -9.73 1.57
N ASN A 297 11.65 -8.84 1.54
CA ASN A 297 11.67 -7.64 0.71
C ASN A 297 11.01 -6.45 1.43
N PRO A 298 11.69 -5.83 2.42
CA PRO A 298 11.15 -4.69 3.17
C PRO A 298 10.82 -3.50 2.26
N LYS A 299 11.60 -3.33 1.18
CA LYS A 299 11.39 -2.25 0.20
C LYS A 299 10.07 -2.42 -0.57
N PHE A 300 9.67 -3.64 -0.89
CA PHE A 300 8.41 -3.90 -1.57
C PHE A 300 7.20 -3.53 -0.71
N ILE A 301 7.30 -3.76 0.60
CA ILE A 301 6.30 -3.30 1.58
C ILE A 301 6.28 -1.78 1.66
N GLU A 302 7.45 -1.14 1.77
CA GLU A 302 7.58 0.32 1.86
C GLU A 302 7.01 1.02 0.62
N GLU A 303 7.29 0.50 -0.59
CA GLU A 303 6.76 1.03 -1.85
C GLU A 303 5.28 0.70 -2.08
N GLY A 304 4.72 -0.27 -1.35
CA GLY A 304 3.34 -0.72 -1.47
C GLY A 304 2.34 0.07 -0.61
N ILE A 305 2.78 1.08 0.14
CA ILE A 305 1.89 1.90 0.99
C ILE A 305 2.23 3.38 0.88
N LYS A 306 1.23 4.25 0.92
CA LYS A 306 1.43 5.71 0.88
C LYS A 306 0.34 6.47 1.62
N GLU A 307 0.74 7.54 2.30
CA GLU A 307 -0.17 8.59 2.76
C GLU A 307 -0.54 9.52 1.59
N ASN A 308 -1.84 9.77 1.43
CA ASN A 308 -2.35 10.73 0.47
C ASN A 308 -2.36 12.15 1.07
N PRO A 309 -2.33 13.21 0.24
CA PRO A 309 -2.34 14.60 0.72
C PRO A 309 -3.51 14.97 1.63
N ASN A 310 -4.60 14.20 1.58
CA ASN A 310 -5.79 14.41 2.39
C ASN A 310 -5.81 13.64 3.71
N GLY A 311 -4.73 12.92 4.04
CA GLY A 311 -4.62 12.11 5.27
C GLY A 311 -5.24 10.72 5.17
N THR A 312 -5.72 10.30 4.00
CA THR A 312 -6.09 8.89 3.74
C THR A 312 -4.83 8.08 3.42
N VAL A 313 -4.92 6.75 3.53
CA VAL A 313 -3.80 5.84 3.24
C VAL A 313 -4.18 4.93 2.10
N SER A 314 -3.29 4.75 1.13
CA SER A 314 -3.46 3.77 0.05
C SER A 314 -2.47 2.62 0.24
N VAL A 315 -2.97 1.39 0.12
CA VAL A 315 -2.17 0.16 0.15
C VAL A 315 -2.33 -0.58 -1.17
N ARG A 316 -1.23 -1.09 -1.69
CA ARG A 316 -1.20 -1.96 -2.85
C ARG A 316 -1.58 -3.38 -2.43
N VAL A 317 -2.61 -3.91 -3.05
CA VAL A 317 -3.09 -5.27 -2.89
C VAL A 317 -3.28 -5.89 -4.28
N TRP A 318 -3.47 -7.19 -4.35
CA TRP A 318 -3.72 -7.91 -5.59
C TRP A 318 -5.06 -8.64 -5.53
N ASP A 319 -5.66 -8.82 -6.70
CA ASP A 319 -6.76 -9.77 -6.89
C ASP A 319 -6.22 -11.17 -7.22
N LYS A 320 -7.11 -12.15 -7.33
CA LYS A 320 -6.74 -13.54 -7.64
C LYS A 320 -6.28 -13.70 -9.09
N GLU A 321 -6.63 -12.75 -9.95
CA GLU A 321 -6.21 -12.67 -11.33
C GLU A 321 -4.78 -12.11 -11.49
N GLY A 322 -4.15 -11.68 -10.38
CA GLY A 322 -2.80 -11.14 -10.33
C GLY A 322 -2.70 -9.67 -10.74
N ASN A 323 -3.83 -8.95 -10.83
CA ASN A 323 -3.85 -7.51 -11.04
C ASN A 323 -3.61 -6.79 -9.71
N HIS A 324 -2.81 -5.73 -9.74
CA HIS A 324 -2.63 -4.89 -8.56
C HIS A 324 -3.67 -3.78 -8.49
N HIS A 325 -4.12 -3.48 -7.28
CA HIS A 325 -5.08 -2.44 -6.94
C HIS A 325 -4.51 -1.53 -5.86
N TRP A 326 -4.92 -0.26 -5.85
CA TRP A 326 -4.64 0.65 -4.74
C TRP A 326 -5.90 0.82 -3.90
N VAL A 327 -5.96 0.15 -2.76
CA VAL A 327 -7.06 0.29 -1.81
C VAL A 327 -6.81 1.51 -0.94
N THR A 328 -7.69 2.50 -1.04
CA THR A 328 -7.60 3.72 -0.23
C THR A 328 -8.61 3.70 0.89
N MET A 329 -8.15 4.01 2.10
CA MET A 329 -8.93 3.98 3.34
C MET A 329 -8.67 5.24 4.15
N THR A 330 -9.55 5.56 5.09
CA THR A 330 -9.22 6.61 6.07
C THR A 330 -8.13 6.16 7.03
N ALA A 331 -7.43 7.12 7.62
CA ALA A 331 -6.33 6.85 8.54
C ALA A 331 -6.78 6.21 9.86
N ASP A 332 -8.06 6.26 10.22
CA ASP A 332 -8.54 5.69 11.48
C ASP A 332 -8.27 4.18 11.55
N LEU A 333 -7.73 3.73 12.67
CA LEU A 333 -7.46 2.32 12.98
C LEU A 333 -8.34 1.86 14.16
N PRO A 334 -8.60 0.56 14.30
CA PRO A 334 -9.38 0.05 15.43
C PRO A 334 -8.55 0.13 16.72
N THR A 335 -9.07 0.83 17.71
CA THR A 335 -8.46 0.99 19.04
C THR A 335 -9.45 0.67 20.16
N ASP A 336 -8.95 0.25 21.31
CA ASP A 336 -9.76 0.16 22.53
C ASP A 336 -10.08 1.57 23.10
N GLN A 337 -10.87 1.67 24.17
CA GLN A 337 -11.22 2.97 24.79
C GLN A 337 -10.04 3.70 25.44
N ASN A 338 -8.92 3.02 25.67
CA ASN A 338 -7.69 3.62 26.18
C ASN A 338 -6.81 4.18 25.06
N GLY A 339 -7.11 3.85 23.80
CA GLY A 339 -6.33 4.21 22.63
C GLY A 339 -5.28 3.15 22.26
N ASP A 340 -5.36 1.96 22.85
CA ASP A 340 -4.46 0.85 22.53
C ASP A 340 -4.89 0.19 21.20
N PRO A 341 -3.96 -0.12 20.28
CA PRO A 341 -4.29 -0.77 19.01
C PRO A 341 -4.96 -2.14 19.18
N ILE A 342 -5.96 -2.43 18.33
CA ILE A 342 -6.64 -3.74 18.27
C ILE A 342 -6.12 -4.59 17.11
N SER A 343 -5.90 -3.95 15.95
CA SER A 343 -5.30 -4.54 14.74
C SER A 343 -3.83 -4.88 14.92
N THR A 344 -3.23 -5.63 14.00
CA THR A 344 -1.77 -5.73 13.87
C THR A 344 -1.15 -4.34 13.88
N TYR A 345 -0.06 -4.16 14.63
CA TYR A 345 0.56 -2.86 14.84
C TYR A 345 2.07 -2.99 15.05
N GLY A 346 2.83 -1.96 14.65
CA GLY A 346 4.27 -1.93 14.84
C GLY A 346 4.72 -1.19 16.09
N ASN A 347 6.01 -1.27 16.39
CA ASN A 347 6.56 -0.65 17.59
C ASN A 347 6.71 0.88 17.43
N GLY A 348 5.59 1.58 17.52
CA GLY A 348 5.50 3.02 17.27
C GLY A 348 5.47 3.37 15.78
N GLU A 349 4.85 2.51 14.97
CA GLU A 349 4.54 2.77 13.55
C GLU A 349 3.33 1.96 13.07
N THR A 350 2.67 2.45 12.01
CA THR A 350 1.31 2.04 11.65
C THR A 350 1.21 1.25 10.35
N TRP A 351 2.29 1.10 9.58
CA TRP A 351 2.24 0.38 8.29
C TRP A 351 1.65 -1.04 8.38
N PRO A 352 1.91 -1.87 9.42
CA PRO A 352 1.32 -3.21 9.48
C PRO A 352 -0.21 -3.16 9.58
N ALA A 353 -0.72 -2.22 10.37
CA ALA A 353 -2.15 -2.02 10.60
C ALA A 353 -2.89 -1.64 9.31
N TYR A 354 -2.27 -0.83 8.47
CA TYR A 354 -2.87 -0.45 7.19
C TYR A 354 -2.85 -1.57 6.16
N TYR A 355 -1.80 -2.41 6.14
CA TYR A 355 -1.79 -3.62 5.32
C TYR A 355 -2.90 -4.58 5.77
N GLU A 356 -3.06 -4.82 7.07
CA GLU A 356 -4.16 -5.64 7.60
C GLU A 356 -5.53 -5.06 7.26
N LYS A 357 -5.72 -3.75 7.44
CA LYS A 357 -6.97 -3.06 7.10
C LYS A 357 -7.33 -3.15 5.62
N ALA A 358 -6.34 -2.99 4.73
CA ALA A 358 -6.55 -3.13 3.29
C ALA A 358 -6.91 -4.56 2.91
N PHE A 359 -6.25 -5.54 3.55
CA PHE A 359 -6.54 -6.95 3.35
C PHE A 359 -7.96 -7.31 3.78
N ALA A 360 -8.41 -6.82 4.94
CA ALA A 360 -9.78 -6.97 5.43
C ALA A 360 -10.85 -6.40 4.49
N MET A 361 -10.49 -5.48 3.59
CA MET A 361 -11.41 -4.95 2.57
C MET A 361 -11.49 -5.83 1.31
N VAL A 362 -10.43 -6.55 0.96
CA VAL A 362 -10.35 -7.27 -0.33
C VAL A 362 -10.52 -8.78 -0.20
N TYR A 363 -10.21 -9.34 0.98
CA TYR A 363 -10.30 -10.77 1.18
C TYR A 363 -11.77 -11.23 1.18
N SER A 364 -12.10 -12.17 0.30
CA SER A 364 -13.47 -12.61 0.06
C SER A 364 -13.60 -14.09 -0.31
N GLU A 365 -12.62 -14.93 0.06
CA GLU A 365 -12.67 -16.39 -0.20
C GLU A 365 -13.94 -17.06 0.37
N ASP A 366 -14.41 -16.59 1.54
CA ASP A 366 -15.62 -17.12 2.18
C ASP A 366 -16.91 -16.38 1.75
N GLY A 367 -16.78 -15.46 0.79
CA GLY A 367 -17.87 -14.74 0.15
C GLY A 367 -18.00 -13.28 0.58
N GLU A 368 -18.69 -12.50 -0.27
CA GLU A 368 -18.77 -11.04 -0.16
C GLU A 368 -19.41 -10.55 1.16
N GLY A 369 -20.25 -11.38 1.79
CA GLY A 369 -20.94 -11.08 3.04
C GLY A 369 -20.09 -11.28 4.29
N GLU A 370 -18.88 -11.84 4.15
CA GLU A 370 -17.97 -12.13 5.26
C GLU A 370 -16.79 -11.14 5.34
N ARG A 371 -16.69 -10.18 4.41
CA ARG A 371 -15.66 -9.12 4.40
C ARG A 371 -15.58 -8.32 5.71
N GLY A 372 -14.43 -7.70 5.95
CA GLY A 372 -14.07 -7.03 7.19
C GLY A 372 -13.05 -7.85 7.98
N TYR A 373 -12.71 -7.39 9.18
CA TYR A 373 -11.72 -8.07 10.00
C TYR A 373 -12.15 -9.49 10.40
N GLY A 374 -13.45 -9.75 10.56
CA GLY A 374 -13.96 -11.10 10.83
C GLY A 374 -13.72 -12.08 9.68
N GLY A 375 -13.74 -11.60 8.43
CA GLY A 375 -13.52 -12.43 7.24
C GLY A 375 -12.08 -12.89 7.06
N ILE A 376 -11.14 -12.31 7.80
CA ILE A 376 -9.73 -12.70 7.78
C ILE A 376 -9.35 -13.51 9.03
N GLU A 377 -10.29 -13.85 9.91
CA GLU A 377 -10.02 -14.70 11.09
C GLU A 377 -10.00 -16.18 10.70
N GLY A 378 -8.83 -16.81 10.82
CA GLY A 378 -8.65 -18.26 10.65
C GLY A 378 -8.62 -18.76 9.20
N ASP A 379 -7.43 -18.80 8.60
CA ASP A 379 -7.20 -19.46 7.31
C ASP A 379 -5.76 -20.01 7.17
N ASP A 380 -5.42 -20.57 6.01
CA ASP A 380 -4.10 -21.07 5.65
C ASP A 380 -3.19 -19.94 5.11
N PRO A 381 -1.93 -19.79 5.57
CA PRO A 381 -1.01 -18.75 5.11
C PRO A 381 -0.89 -18.60 3.59
N LYS A 382 -0.88 -19.70 2.83
CA LYS A 382 -0.79 -19.69 1.35
C LYS A 382 -1.88 -18.87 0.67
N LYS A 383 -3.07 -18.74 1.27
CA LYS A 383 -4.16 -17.96 0.69
C LYS A 383 -3.89 -16.45 0.70
N SER A 384 -2.92 -16.00 1.49
CA SER A 384 -2.58 -14.57 1.58
C SER A 384 -1.63 -14.15 0.45
N ALA A 385 -0.88 -15.11 -0.10
CA ALA A 385 0.15 -14.86 -1.10
C ALA A 385 -0.38 -14.16 -2.36
N PRO A 386 -1.52 -14.59 -2.96
CA PRO A 386 -2.08 -13.91 -4.12
C PRO A 386 -2.39 -12.44 -3.83
N TYR A 387 -2.95 -12.13 -2.66
CA TYR A 387 -3.32 -10.77 -2.27
C TYR A 387 -2.15 -9.88 -1.85
N LEU A 388 -1.05 -10.47 -1.37
CA LEU A 388 0.16 -9.77 -0.95
C LEU A 388 1.15 -9.51 -2.09
N THR A 389 1.24 -10.41 -3.06
CA THR A 389 2.32 -10.40 -4.06
C THR A 389 1.84 -10.58 -5.51
N GLY A 390 0.59 -10.99 -5.71
CA GLY A 390 0.08 -11.45 -7.01
C GLY A 390 0.65 -12.79 -7.45
N GLN A 391 1.35 -13.51 -6.57
CA GLN A 391 1.85 -14.86 -6.81
C GLN A 391 1.07 -15.87 -5.96
N GLU A 392 0.86 -17.06 -6.51
CA GLU A 392 0.21 -18.15 -5.79
C GLU A 392 1.07 -18.65 -4.62
N GLY A 393 0.41 -19.05 -3.54
CA GLY A 393 1.03 -19.77 -2.44
C GLY A 393 0.91 -21.27 -2.64
N GLU A 394 1.97 -22.00 -2.33
CA GLU A 394 2.02 -23.46 -2.54
C GLU A 394 2.38 -24.20 -1.24
N ASP A 395 1.77 -25.38 -1.05
CA ASP A 395 2.23 -26.33 -0.04
C ASP A 395 3.60 -26.89 -0.47
N LEU A 396 4.59 -26.89 0.43
CA LEU A 396 5.81 -27.64 0.24
C LEU A 396 5.50 -29.14 0.37
N ARG A 397 5.70 -29.91 -0.71
CA ARG A 397 5.34 -31.33 -0.81
C ARG A 397 6.53 -32.22 -1.22
N THR A 398 6.73 -33.33 -0.50
CA THR A 398 7.73 -34.35 -0.84
C THR A 398 7.08 -35.46 -1.66
N GLY A 399 7.77 -35.87 -2.72
CA GLY A 399 7.44 -37.07 -3.49
C GLY A 399 6.22 -36.91 -4.42
N GLY A 400 6.17 -37.79 -5.44
CA GLY A 400 5.08 -37.86 -6.40
C GLY A 400 5.51 -37.63 -7.85
N PHE A 401 5.85 -38.71 -8.57
CA PHE A 401 5.73 -38.68 -10.03
C PHE A 401 4.23 -38.78 -10.35
N LEU A 402 3.63 -37.74 -10.92
CA LEU A 402 2.19 -37.66 -11.25
C LEU A 402 1.24 -37.67 -10.02
N GLY A 403 1.66 -37.14 -8.87
CA GLY A 403 0.76 -36.94 -7.71
C GLY A 403 0.38 -38.19 -6.91
N ILE A 404 1.00 -39.35 -7.18
CA ILE A 404 0.81 -40.56 -6.37
C ILE A 404 1.89 -40.62 -5.29
N GLY A 405 1.48 -40.57 -4.02
CA GLY A 405 2.38 -40.69 -2.85
C GLY A 405 2.97 -39.37 -2.34
N SER A 406 2.38 -38.22 -2.70
CA SER A 406 2.77 -36.91 -2.16
C SER A 406 2.37 -36.76 -0.69
N GLY A 407 3.31 -36.35 0.17
CA GLY A 407 3.08 -35.98 1.56
C GLY A 407 3.51 -34.53 1.83
N GLN A 408 3.20 -34.01 3.01
CA GLN A 408 3.75 -32.72 3.46
C GLN A 408 5.27 -32.81 3.53
N ASP A 409 5.96 -31.82 2.96
CA ASP A 409 7.42 -31.71 3.02
C ASP A 409 7.85 -30.94 4.26
N LYS A 410 7.92 -31.65 5.38
CA LYS A 410 8.45 -31.08 6.62
C LYS A 410 9.97 -31.16 6.68
N ASP A 411 10.69 -31.42 5.58
CA ASP A 411 12.15 -31.47 5.60
C ASP A 411 12.73 -30.06 5.77
N ILE A 412 13.48 -29.84 6.86
CA ILE A 412 14.13 -28.55 7.12
C ILE A 412 15.04 -28.12 5.97
N ASP A 413 15.67 -29.05 5.25
CA ASP A 413 16.50 -28.69 4.11
C ASP A 413 15.65 -28.10 2.96
N ARG A 414 14.38 -28.49 2.83
CA ARG A 414 13.45 -27.93 1.84
C ARG A 414 12.93 -26.56 2.24
N LEU A 415 12.60 -26.37 3.52
CA LEU A 415 12.29 -25.05 4.06
C LEU A 415 13.47 -24.10 3.84
N ARG A 416 14.70 -24.59 4.02
CA ARG A 416 15.93 -23.83 3.78
C ARG A 416 16.11 -23.49 2.31
N GLU A 417 15.94 -24.46 1.40
CA GLU A 417 16.01 -24.22 -0.05
C GLU A 417 15.03 -23.13 -0.49
N ALA A 418 13.76 -23.20 -0.05
CA ALA A 418 12.73 -22.20 -0.34
C ALA A 418 13.13 -20.83 0.23
N TYR A 419 13.49 -20.76 1.51
CA TYR A 419 13.89 -19.53 2.19
C TYR A 419 15.10 -18.85 1.55
N GLU A 420 16.16 -19.62 1.24
CA GLU A 420 17.40 -19.13 0.63
C GLU A 420 17.21 -18.73 -0.83
N SER A 421 16.15 -19.22 -1.50
CA SER A 421 15.76 -18.77 -2.83
C SER A 421 15.04 -17.40 -2.83
N GLY A 422 14.74 -16.86 -1.65
CA GLY A 422 14.05 -15.58 -1.47
C GLY A 422 12.55 -15.70 -1.24
N GLN A 423 12.01 -16.92 -1.11
CA GLN A 423 10.60 -17.14 -0.81
C GLN A 423 10.28 -16.81 0.65
N VAL A 424 9.03 -16.44 0.89
CA VAL A 424 8.46 -16.48 2.25
C VAL A 424 8.08 -17.92 2.53
N VAL A 425 8.41 -18.39 3.74
CA VAL A 425 8.07 -19.75 4.19
C VAL A 425 7.32 -19.64 5.50
N THR A 426 6.16 -20.29 5.57
CA THR A 426 5.27 -20.35 6.74
C THR A 426 5.03 -21.79 7.14
N VAL A 427 4.72 -22.00 8.42
CA VAL A 427 4.32 -23.29 8.98
C VAL A 427 3.21 -23.05 9.99
N SER A 428 2.26 -23.98 10.08
CA SER A 428 1.16 -23.90 11.05
C SER A 428 1.31 -24.93 12.15
N THR A 429 0.56 -24.78 13.23
CA THR A 429 0.43 -25.77 14.30
C THR A 429 -0.95 -26.42 14.26
N PRO A 430 -1.06 -27.72 14.59
CA PRO A 430 -2.35 -28.39 14.61
C PRO A 430 -3.27 -27.80 15.68
N ASP A 431 -4.57 -27.92 15.46
CA ASP A 431 -5.61 -27.62 16.46
C ASP A 431 -5.68 -28.76 17.50
N ASP A 432 -4.70 -28.78 18.41
CA ASP A 432 -4.59 -29.73 19.53
C ASP A 432 -4.04 -29.03 20.77
N GLU A 433 -4.92 -28.44 21.57
CA GLU A 433 -4.61 -27.75 22.84
C GLU A 433 -3.75 -28.57 23.82
N SER A 434 -3.66 -29.90 23.66
CA SER A 434 -2.78 -30.72 24.51
C SER A 434 -1.30 -30.41 24.26
N LEU A 435 -0.94 -29.99 23.04
CA LEU A 435 0.42 -29.63 22.66
C LEU A 435 0.84 -28.28 23.27
N ASP A 436 -0.09 -27.39 23.59
CA ASP A 436 0.22 -26.16 24.35
C ASP A 436 0.74 -26.46 25.75
N LYS A 437 0.50 -27.67 26.27
CA LYS A 437 1.02 -28.13 27.57
C LYS A 437 2.21 -29.09 27.43
N ASP A 438 2.36 -29.75 26.28
CA ASP A 438 3.38 -30.77 26.00
C ASP A 438 4.44 -30.32 24.97
N HIS A 439 4.70 -29.03 24.82
CA HIS A 439 5.79 -28.52 23.99
C HIS A 439 7.11 -28.40 24.78
N PRO A 440 8.27 -28.34 24.11
CA PRO A 440 9.56 -28.12 24.74
C PRO A 440 9.58 -26.87 25.62
N LYS A 441 9.99 -27.02 26.89
CA LYS A 441 9.90 -25.96 27.92
C LYS A 441 10.62 -24.67 27.54
N GLU A 442 11.62 -24.75 26.68
CA GLU A 442 12.37 -23.62 26.15
C GLU A 442 11.54 -22.68 25.26
N TRP A 443 10.45 -23.15 24.65
CA TRP A 443 9.58 -22.31 23.83
C TRP A 443 8.63 -21.45 24.68
N GLY A 444 8.29 -21.92 25.89
CA GLY A 444 7.46 -21.18 26.84
C GLY A 444 6.13 -20.73 26.21
N SER A 445 5.71 -19.50 26.48
CA SER A 445 4.50 -18.92 25.90
C SER A 445 4.62 -18.54 24.42
N THR A 446 5.74 -18.87 23.74
CA THR A 446 5.87 -18.57 22.31
C THR A 446 5.11 -19.55 21.45
N TYR A 447 5.01 -20.81 21.89
CA TYR A 447 4.33 -21.85 21.14
C TYR A 447 2.85 -21.89 21.51
N HIS A 448 2.02 -21.88 20.47
CA HIS A 448 0.56 -21.96 20.50
C HIS A 448 0.05 -22.85 19.38
N THR A 449 -0.95 -23.66 19.68
CA THR A 449 -1.72 -24.50 18.75
C THR A 449 -2.72 -23.68 17.96
N ASN A 450 -3.20 -24.23 16.82
CA ASN A 450 -4.07 -23.53 15.88
C ASN A 450 -3.51 -22.13 15.50
N HIS A 451 -2.22 -22.07 15.17
CA HIS A 451 -1.49 -20.81 14.96
C HIS A 451 -0.44 -20.92 13.84
N ALA A 452 -0.27 -19.84 13.08
CA ALA A 452 0.73 -19.75 12.02
C ALA A 452 2.05 -19.13 12.53
N TYR A 453 3.17 -19.57 11.94
CA TYR A 453 4.52 -19.07 12.17
C TYR A 453 5.20 -18.83 10.83
N TYR A 454 6.20 -17.95 10.82
CA TYR A 454 7.04 -17.70 9.66
C TYR A 454 8.49 -18.08 9.92
N VAL A 455 9.20 -18.51 8.88
CA VAL A 455 10.62 -18.84 8.97
C VAL A 455 11.46 -17.57 9.02
N ARG A 456 12.25 -17.43 10.07
CA ARG A 456 13.20 -16.32 10.28
C ARG A 456 14.63 -16.64 9.84
N GLY A 457 14.89 -17.91 9.54
CA GLY A 457 16.19 -18.40 9.12
C GLY A 457 16.51 -19.73 9.77
N PHE A 458 17.80 -20.06 9.81
CA PHE A 458 18.29 -21.35 10.25
C PHE A 458 19.56 -21.20 11.08
N THR A 459 19.76 -22.11 12.02
CA THR A 459 20.98 -22.18 12.82
C THR A 459 22.08 -22.97 12.09
N ASP A 460 23.33 -22.76 12.50
CA ASP A 460 24.51 -23.47 11.96
C ASP A 460 24.42 -25.00 12.17
N ASP A 461 23.72 -25.44 13.22
CA ASP A 461 23.50 -26.87 13.52
C ASP A 461 22.29 -27.48 12.80
N GLY A 462 21.71 -26.76 11.83
CA GLY A 462 20.71 -27.31 10.93
C GLY A 462 19.26 -27.22 11.44
N LYS A 463 18.96 -26.38 12.43
CA LYS A 463 17.59 -26.18 12.94
C LYS A 463 16.94 -24.98 12.27
N VAL A 464 15.61 -24.96 12.21
CA VAL A 464 14.84 -23.82 11.73
C VAL A 464 14.53 -22.86 12.87
N VAL A 465 14.57 -21.56 12.60
CA VAL A 465 14.18 -20.50 13.53
C VAL A 465 12.82 -19.97 13.09
N LEU A 466 11.81 -20.07 13.95
CA LEU A 466 10.43 -19.65 13.66
C LEU A 466 10.07 -18.40 14.47
N GLY A 467 9.41 -17.44 13.81
CA GLY A 467 8.81 -16.27 14.43
C GLY A 467 7.31 -16.47 14.66
N ASN A 468 6.84 -16.05 15.84
CA ASN A 468 5.41 -15.95 16.13
C ASN A 468 4.91 -14.57 15.65
N PRO A 469 3.83 -14.48 14.85
CA PRO A 469 3.29 -13.21 14.36
C PRO A 469 2.75 -12.27 15.45
N TRP A 470 2.57 -12.72 16.69
CA TRP A 470 2.25 -11.86 17.85
C TRP A 470 3.41 -10.93 18.27
N GLY A 471 4.57 -11.02 17.62
CA GLY A 471 5.66 -10.06 17.76
C GLY A 471 6.78 -10.48 18.72
N THR A 472 8.02 -10.11 18.40
CA THR A 472 9.22 -10.62 19.07
C THR A 472 9.45 -10.09 20.49
N GLN A 473 8.82 -8.97 20.85
CA GLN A 473 8.97 -8.37 22.18
C GLN A 473 8.33 -9.23 23.28
N GLY A 474 7.22 -9.90 22.98
CA GLY A 474 6.54 -10.83 23.89
C GLY A 474 6.79 -12.31 23.54
N TYR A 475 7.06 -12.61 22.27
CA TYR A 475 7.11 -13.96 21.72
C TYR A 475 8.43 -14.16 20.94
N PRO A 476 9.56 -14.37 21.65
CA PRO A 476 10.88 -14.44 21.03
C PRO A 476 11.00 -15.66 20.09
N PRO A 477 11.74 -15.58 18.97
CA PRO A 477 11.84 -16.68 18.03
C PRO A 477 12.26 -18.01 18.66
N ILE A 478 11.61 -19.10 18.24
CA ILE A 478 11.90 -20.45 18.72
C ILE A 478 12.79 -21.20 17.73
N THR A 479 13.67 -22.04 18.24
CA THR A 479 14.50 -22.93 17.43
C THR A 479 13.91 -24.34 17.44
N VAL A 480 13.73 -24.92 16.25
CA VAL A 480 13.00 -26.17 16.04
C VAL A 480 13.88 -27.14 15.23
N SER A 481 14.12 -28.33 15.79
CA SER A 481 14.78 -29.45 15.10
C SER A 481 13.80 -30.23 14.21
N GLN A 482 14.30 -31.10 13.32
CA GLN A 482 13.47 -31.92 12.43
C GLN A 482 12.40 -32.73 13.20
N ASP A 483 12.80 -33.48 14.23
CA ASP A 483 11.87 -34.27 15.05
C ASP A 483 10.79 -33.40 15.74
N GLN A 484 11.15 -32.16 16.11
CA GLN A 484 10.21 -31.22 16.70
C GLN A 484 9.26 -30.63 15.64
N LEU A 485 9.77 -30.31 14.45
CA LEU A 485 8.97 -29.82 13.34
C LEU A 485 7.92 -30.87 12.94
N ASP A 486 8.31 -32.14 12.87
CA ASP A 486 7.41 -33.25 12.54
C ASP A 486 6.30 -33.47 13.58
N LYS A 487 6.63 -33.29 14.86
CA LYS A 487 5.69 -33.50 15.98
C LYS A 487 4.73 -32.32 16.20
N TYR A 488 5.21 -31.08 16.10
CA TYR A 488 4.49 -29.89 16.59
C TYR A 488 3.96 -28.98 15.48
N PHE A 489 4.44 -29.12 14.25
CA PHE A 489 4.05 -28.25 13.14
C PHE A 489 3.53 -29.06 11.96
N HIS A 490 2.78 -28.44 11.07
CA HIS A 490 2.29 -29.01 9.82
C HIS A 490 2.10 -27.93 8.75
N TYR A 491 1.74 -28.36 7.54
CA TYR A 491 1.46 -27.47 6.41
C TYR A 491 2.58 -26.43 6.18
N PRO A 492 3.82 -26.87 5.90
CA PRO A 492 4.83 -25.96 5.40
C PRO A 492 4.38 -25.44 4.04
N GLU A 493 4.34 -24.13 3.91
CA GLU A 493 3.86 -23.40 2.75
C GLU A 493 4.90 -22.36 2.35
N ALA A 494 4.95 -22.03 1.06
CA ALA A 494 5.85 -21.01 0.55
C ALA A 494 5.24 -20.21 -0.60
N PHE A 495 5.71 -18.98 -0.77
CA PHE A 495 5.35 -18.15 -1.91
C PHE A 495 6.49 -17.23 -2.34
N ASP A 496 6.47 -16.87 -3.63
CA ASP A 496 7.49 -16.02 -4.25
C ASP A 496 7.34 -14.54 -3.87
N VAL A 497 8.50 -13.87 -3.72
CA VAL A 497 8.57 -12.44 -3.42
C VAL A 497 9.01 -11.66 -4.67
N PRO A 498 8.30 -10.59 -5.07
CA PRO A 498 8.61 -9.81 -6.27
C PRO A 498 9.91 -8.99 -6.23
#